data_AF-A0AA35GYN4-F1
#
_entry.id   AF-A0AA35GYN4-F1
#
_cell.length_a   1.000
_cell.length_b   1.000
_cell.length_c   1.000
_cell.angle_alpha   90.00
_cell.angle_beta   90.00
_cell.angle_gamma   90.00
#
_symmetry.space_group_name_H-M   'P 1'
#
loop_
_entity.id
_entity.type
_entity.pdbx_description
1 polymer ?
#
loop_
_entity_poly.entity_id
_entity_poly.type
_entity_poly.pdbx_seq_one_letter_code
_entity_poly.pdbx_strand_id
1 'polypeptide(L)'
;MGRQNGLSLIEALIALVILAFGLIGVAAMQVKALQSAIAGYTQSLANVAAVDAQERVWAALSSYQDCDTIPLATIESAWLSHWFAGQSATLGHTQGQESRIDRQDCQFDVVVRLRTGPNEPHDIFSYVFQLPNQP
;
A
#
# COMPACT_ATOMS: atom_id res chain seq x y z
N MET A 1 -50.32 17.55 38.81
CA MET A 1 -50.08 18.67 37.88
C MET A 1 -48.60 18.67 37.51
N GLY A 2 -48.26 18.24 36.29
CA GLY A 2 -46.87 18.23 35.82
C GLY A 2 -46.42 19.64 35.44
N ARG A 3 -45.30 20.10 36.00
CA ARG A 3 -44.66 21.39 35.64
C ARG A 3 -44.09 21.27 34.23
N GLN A 4 -44.52 22.16 33.33
CA GLN A 4 -43.91 22.32 32.01
C GLN A 4 -42.70 23.25 32.18
N ASN A 5 -41.49 22.73 32.01
CA ASN A 5 -40.27 23.53 32.04
C ASN A 5 -39.97 23.98 30.60
N GLY A 6 -40.05 25.29 30.34
CA GLY A 6 -39.70 25.88 29.05
C GLY A 6 -38.19 25.99 28.87
N LEU A 7 -37.71 25.74 27.64
CA LEU A 7 -36.31 25.86 27.28
C LEU A 7 -35.87 27.33 27.27
N SER A 8 -34.75 27.65 27.90
CA SER A 8 -34.17 29.00 27.78
C SER A 8 -33.38 29.15 26.47
N LEU A 9 -33.32 30.37 25.90
CA LEU A 9 -32.57 30.63 24.66
C LEU A 9 -31.06 30.35 24.83
N ILE A 10 -30.52 30.63 26.02
CA ILE A 10 -29.12 30.32 26.36
C ILE A 10 -28.89 28.80 26.41
N GLU A 11 -29.88 28.04 26.87
CA GLU A 11 -29.81 26.58 27.00
C GLU A 11 -29.80 25.92 25.62
N ALA A 12 -30.64 26.41 24.70
CA ALA A 12 -30.61 25.98 23.29
C ALA A 12 -29.25 26.27 22.63
N LEU A 13 -28.67 27.44 22.87
CA LEU A 13 -27.36 27.81 22.33
C LEU A 13 -26.24 26.94 22.88
N ILE A 14 -26.24 26.65 24.19
CA ILE A 14 -25.26 25.75 24.80
C ILE A 14 -25.42 24.33 24.23
N ALA A 15 -26.66 23.83 24.09
CA ALA A 15 -26.93 22.54 23.48
C ALA A 15 -26.42 22.45 22.03
N LEU A 16 -26.63 23.50 21.23
CA LEU A 16 -26.11 23.60 19.86
C LEU A 16 -24.57 23.54 19.85
N VAL A 17 -23.90 24.24 20.76
CA VAL A 17 -22.44 24.25 20.86
C VAL A 17 -21.91 22.86 21.21
N ILE A 18 -22.49 22.19 22.22
CA ILE A 18 -22.12 20.83 22.61
C ILE A 18 -22.32 19.86 21.43
N LEU A 19 -23.45 19.99 20.72
CA LEU A 19 -23.75 19.17 19.55
C LEU A 19 -22.75 19.40 18.42
N ALA A 20 -22.38 20.65 18.15
CA ALA A 20 -21.38 20.99 17.14
C ALA A 20 -20.02 20.33 17.45
N PHE A 21 -19.55 20.40 18.70
CA PHE A 21 -18.32 19.70 19.11
C PHE A 21 -18.44 18.18 19.00
N GLY A 22 -19.60 17.61 19.33
CA GLY A 22 -19.87 16.19 19.14
C GLY A 22 -19.75 15.75 17.67
N LEU A 23 -20.32 16.52 16.75
CA LEU A 23 -20.25 16.23 15.31
C LEU A 23 -18.82 16.35 14.76
N ILE A 24 -18.04 17.33 15.21
CA ILE A 24 -16.62 17.46 14.85
C ILE A 24 -15.84 16.22 15.32
N GLY A 25 -16.12 15.72 16.53
CA GLY A 25 -15.52 14.49 17.04
C GLY A 25 -15.80 13.29 16.14
N VAL A 26 -17.04 13.12 15.67
CA VAL A 26 -17.42 12.05 14.74
C VAL A 26 -16.72 12.19 13.40
N ALA A 27 -16.64 13.40 12.84
CA ALA A 27 -15.93 13.65 11.59
C ALA A 27 -14.43 13.30 11.69
N ALA A 28 -13.77 13.63 12.81
CA ALA A 28 -12.39 13.26 13.04
C ALA A 28 -12.19 11.74 13.10
N MET A 29 -13.12 11.01 13.73
CA MET A 29 -13.09 9.53 13.72
C MET A 29 -13.25 8.96 12.31
N GLN A 30 -14.11 9.55 11.48
CA GLN A 30 -14.29 9.12 10.09
C GLN A 30 -13.01 9.30 9.26
N VAL A 31 -12.29 10.41 9.43
CA VAL A 31 -11.00 10.63 8.75
C VAL A 31 -9.99 9.56 9.14
N LYS A 32 -9.91 9.21 10.44
CA LYS A 32 -8.99 8.17 10.92
C LYS A 32 -9.35 6.78 10.36
N ALA A 33 -10.64 6.46 10.27
CA ALA A 33 -11.09 5.22 9.65
C ALA A 33 -10.71 5.15 8.18
N LEU A 34 -10.85 6.26 7.44
CA LEU A 34 -10.42 6.35 6.04
C LEU A 34 -8.91 6.16 5.88
N GLN A 35 -8.10 6.80 6.73
CA GLN A 35 -6.64 6.62 6.73
C GLN A 35 -6.26 5.14 6.93
N SER A 36 -6.90 4.46 7.88
CA SER A 36 -6.69 3.03 8.11
C SER A 36 -7.07 2.17 6.90
N ALA A 37 -8.14 2.51 6.18
CA ALA A 37 -8.55 1.79 4.99
C ALA A 37 -7.55 1.98 3.84
N ILE A 38 -7.03 3.20 3.65
CA ILE A 38 -6.02 3.50 2.63
C ILE A 38 -4.73 2.73 2.90
N ALA A 39 -4.28 2.63 4.15
CA ALA A 39 -3.09 1.87 4.51
C ALA A 39 -3.22 0.37 4.16
N GLY A 40 -4.38 -0.24 4.45
CA GLY A 40 -4.64 -1.63 4.06
C GLY A 40 -4.69 -1.83 2.54
N TYR A 41 -5.21 -0.84 1.81
CA TYR A 41 -5.24 -0.86 0.36
C TYR A 41 -3.82 -0.82 -0.25
N THR A 42 -2.94 0.05 0.24
CA THR A 42 -1.54 0.12 -0.25
C THR A 42 -0.76 -1.15 0.02
N GLN A 43 -0.99 -1.79 1.17
CA GLN A 43 -0.38 -3.09 1.48
C GLN A 43 -0.88 -4.20 0.55
N SER A 44 -2.18 -4.21 0.24
CA SER A 44 -2.76 -5.16 -0.72
C SER A 44 -2.16 -4.98 -2.11
N LEU A 45 -1.97 -3.74 -2.57
CA LEU A 45 -1.32 -3.45 -3.84
C LEU A 45 0.16 -3.89 -3.86
N ALA A 46 0.92 -3.71 -2.78
CA ALA A 46 2.30 -4.20 -2.70
C ALA A 46 2.38 -5.72 -2.83
N ASN A 47 1.45 -6.46 -2.23
CA ASN A 47 1.39 -7.91 -2.40
C ASN A 47 1.10 -8.30 -3.86
N VAL A 48 0.15 -7.62 -4.51
CA VAL A 48 -0.14 -7.85 -5.94
C VAL A 48 1.07 -7.52 -6.81
N ALA A 49 1.78 -6.42 -6.52
CA ALA A 49 2.99 -6.05 -7.23
C ALA A 49 4.10 -7.10 -7.07
N ALA A 50 4.26 -7.67 -5.88
CA ALA A 50 5.24 -8.72 -5.63
C ALA A 50 4.90 -10.03 -6.37
N VAL A 51 3.62 -10.42 -6.39
CA VAL A 51 3.16 -11.57 -7.17
C VAL A 51 3.34 -11.33 -8.67
N ASP A 52 3.06 -10.12 -9.18
CA ASP A 52 3.31 -9.78 -10.59
C ASP A 52 4.80 -9.87 -10.95
N ALA A 53 5.72 -9.49 -10.05
CA ALA A 53 7.14 -9.70 -10.23
C ALA A 53 7.49 -11.19 -10.35
N GLN A 54 6.93 -12.03 -9.46
CA GLN A 54 7.08 -13.49 -9.54
C GLN A 54 6.60 -14.02 -10.88
N GLU A 55 5.38 -13.67 -11.30
CA GLU A 55 4.80 -14.13 -12.56
C GLU A 55 5.67 -13.77 -13.77
N ARG A 56 6.25 -12.56 -13.79
CA ARG A 56 7.19 -12.15 -14.86
C ARG A 56 8.46 -12.99 -14.88
N VAL A 57 9.00 -13.30 -13.71
CA VAL A 57 10.20 -14.16 -13.58
C VAL A 57 9.88 -15.59 -14.01
N TRP A 58 8.73 -16.14 -13.61
CA TRP A 58 8.25 -17.45 -14.06
C TRP A 58 8.01 -17.50 -15.57
N ALA A 59 7.41 -16.45 -16.14
CA ALA A 59 7.22 -16.34 -17.58
C ALA A 59 8.56 -16.34 -18.32
N ALA A 60 9.57 -15.64 -17.78
CA ALA A 60 10.91 -15.64 -18.35
C ALA A 60 11.58 -17.03 -18.30
N LEU A 61 11.36 -17.80 -17.24
CA LEU A 61 11.90 -19.17 -17.14
C LEU A 61 11.48 -20.04 -18.35
N SER A 62 10.25 -19.87 -18.85
CA SER A 62 9.79 -20.61 -20.04
C SER A 62 10.60 -20.31 -21.32
N SER A 63 11.22 -19.13 -21.39
CA SER A 63 12.02 -18.69 -22.53
C SER A 63 13.51 -19.01 -22.38
N TYR A 64 14.02 -19.02 -21.14
CA TYR A 64 15.44 -19.14 -20.83
C TYR A 64 15.86 -20.52 -20.28
N GLN A 65 14.89 -21.37 -19.88
CA GLN A 65 15.03 -22.73 -19.34
C GLN A 65 15.87 -22.88 -18.05
N ASP A 66 16.68 -21.90 -17.70
CA ASP A 66 17.54 -21.85 -16.52
C ASP A 66 17.29 -20.54 -15.75
N CYS A 67 17.23 -20.63 -14.42
CA CYS A 67 17.02 -19.52 -13.51
C CYS A 67 18.18 -18.50 -13.52
N ASP A 68 19.40 -18.96 -13.82
CA ASP A 68 20.62 -18.13 -13.81
C ASP A 68 20.72 -17.22 -15.03
N THR A 69 20.11 -17.64 -16.15
CA THR A 69 20.16 -16.92 -17.43
C THR A 69 19.03 -15.91 -17.61
N ILE A 70 18.06 -15.88 -16.68
CA ILE A 70 16.95 -14.92 -16.71
C ILE A 70 17.48 -13.47 -16.66
N PRO A 71 17.07 -12.58 -17.59
CA PRO A 71 17.51 -11.20 -17.62
C PRO A 71 16.79 -10.35 -16.55
N LEU A 72 17.19 -10.53 -15.29
CA LEU A 72 16.52 -9.93 -14.12
C LEU A 72 16.40 -8.40 -14.20
N ALA A 73 17.47 -7.72 -14.62
CA ALA A 73 17.48 -6.25 -14.73
C ALA A 73 16.43 -5.72 -15.73
N THR A 74 16.12 -6.49 -16.78
CA THR A 74 15.08 -6.12 -17.77
C THR A 74 13.69 -6.30 -17.18
N ILE A 75 13.49 -7.39 -16.44
CA ILE A 75 12.22 -7.68 -15.75
C ILE A 75 11.97 -6.63 -14.66
N GLU A 76 12.98 -6.36 -13.85
CA GLU A 76 12.92 -5.38 -12.76
C GLU A 76 12.61 -3.98 -13.28
N SER A 77 13.29 -3.50 -14.32
CA SER A 77 13.01 -2.19 -14.90
C SER A 77 11.60 -2.09 -15.50
N ALA A 78 11.11 -3.13 -16.16
CA ALA A 78 9.74 -3.18 -16.68
C ALA A 78 8.70 -3.22 -15.56
N TRP A 79 8.96 -3.99 -14.50
CA TRP A 79 8.11 -4.06 -13.32
C TRP A 79 8.08 -2.73 -12.56
N LEU A 80 9.24 -2.09 -12.37
CA LEU A 80 9.36 -0.77 -11.76
C LEU A 80 8.61 0.29 -12.56
N SER A 81 8.72 0.24 -13.88
CA SER A 81 7.96 1.09 -14.79
C SER A 81 6.46 0.87 -14.63
N HIS A 82 5.99 -0.37 -14.58
CA HIS A 82 4.55 -0.65 -14.47
C HIS A 82 3.96 -0.18 -13.13
N TRP A 83 4.62 -0.49 -12.01
CA TRP A 83 4.04 -0.29 -10.68
C TRP A 83 4.33 1.06 -10.06
N PHE A 84 5.47 1.67 -10.40
CA PHE A 84 5.93 2.89 -9.73
C PHE A 84 6.15 4.05 -10.68
N ALA A 85 6.63 3.81 -11.90
CA ALA A 85 7.10 4.89 -12.78
C ALA A 85 6.27 5.18 -14.05
N GLY A 86 5.18 4.45 -14.26
CA GLY A 86 4.33 4.55 -15.44
C GLY A 86 3.22 5.58 -15.26
N GLN A 87 2.63 6.01 -16.37
CA GLN A 87 1.46 6.89 -16.36
C GLN A 87 0.24 6.27 -15.64
N SER A 88 0.21 4.94 -15.54
CA SER A 88 -0.82 4.16 -14.85
C SER A 88 -0.32 3.53 -13.53
N ALA A 89 0.85 3.95 -13.03
CA ALA A 89 1.42 3.40 -11.80
C ALA A 89 0.50 3.70 -10.60
N THR A 90 0.11 2.66 -9.89
CA THR A 90 -0.81 2.75 -8.74
C THR A 90 -0.09 2.99 -7.42
N LEU A 91 1.17 2.55 -7.29
CA LEU A 91 2.00 2.76 -6.08
C LEU A 91 2.82 4.06 -6.14
N GLY A 92 3.05 4.59 -7.35
CA GLY A 92 3.65 5.90 -7.60
C GLY A 92 5.18 5.97 -7.42
N HIS A 93 5.80 6.95 -8.09
CA HIS A 93 7.25 7.03 -8.26
C HIS A 93 8.03 7.19 -6.96
N THR A 94 7.45 7.91 -5.99
CA THR A 94 8.15 8.24 -4.74
C THR A 94 8.14 7.09 -3.73
N GLN A 95 7.44 6.00 -4.03
CA GLN A 95 7.42 4.78 -3.21
C GLN A 95 8.35 3.70 -3.82
N GLY A 96 8.59 3.71 -5.13
CA GLY A 96 9.31 2.64 -5.81
C GLY A 96 10.84 2.72 -5.87
N GLN A 97 11.48 3.82 -5.45
CA GLN A 97 12.90 4.07 -5.79
C GLN A 97 13.90 3.04 -5.19
N GLU A 98 13.49 2.33 -4.15
CA GLU A 98 14.31 1.29 -3.52
C GLU A 98 13.66 -0.11 -3.61
N SER A 99 12.52 -0.20 -4.32
CA SER A 99 11.91 -1.49 -4.63
C SER A 99 12.77 -2.21 -5.64
N ARG A 100 12.98 -3.51 -5.46
CA ARG A 100 13.93 -4.29 -6.27
C ARG A 100 13.56 -5.76 -6.30
N ILE A 101 14.13 -6.47 -7.26
CA ILE A 101 14.09 -7.92 -7.32
C ILE A 101 15.53 -8.41 -7.22
N ASP A 102 15.87 -9.08 -6.12
CA ASP A 102 17.18 -9.68 -5.90
C ASP A 102 17.15 -11.17 -6.29
N ARG A 103 18.31 -11.73 -6.59
CA ARG A 103 18.49 -13.13 -6.94
C ARG A 103 19.70 -13.71 -6.23
N GLN A 104 19.47 -14.82 -5.54
CA GLN A 104 20.47 -15.68 -4.92
C GLN A 104 20.26 -17.09 -5.50
N ASP A 105 21.07 -17.48 -6.49
CA ASP A 105 20.85 -18.70 -7.30
C ASP A 105 19.43 -18.72 -7.93
N CYS A 106 18.68 -19.83 -7.80
CA CYS A 106 17.29 -19.90 -8.24
C CYS A 106 16.27 -19.35 -7.21
N GLN A 107 16.73 -18.67 -6.16
CA GLN A 107 15.85 -18.00 -5.19
C GLN A 107 15.80 -16.50 -5.49
N PHE A 108 14.60 -15.96 -5.52
CA PHE A 108 14.33 -14.55 -5.83
C PHE A 108 13.67 -13.88 -4.62
N ASP A 109 14.13 -12.69 -4.28
CA ASP A 109 13.55 -11.85 -3.22
C ASP A 109 13.01 -10.56 -3.83
N VAL A 110 11.69 -10.42 -3.82
CA VAL A 110 11.00 -9.22 -4.27
C VAL A 110 10.80 -8.31 -3.07
N VAL A 111 11.49 -7.19 -3.07
CA VAL A 111 11.39 -6.18 -2.03
C VAL A 111 10.57 -5.00 -2.57
N VAL A 112 9.36 -4.83 -2.03
CA VAL A 112 8.51 -3.66 -2.27
C VAL A 112 8.64 -2.73 -1.08
N ARG A 113 9.13 -1.51 -1.33
CA ARG A 113 9.19 -0.46 -0.31
C ARG A 113 8.01 0.47 -0.53
N LEU A 114 7.26 0.70 0.54
CA LEU A 114 6.18 1.67 0.58
C LEU A 114 6.59 2.80 1.53
N ARG A 115 6.24 4.03 1.16
CA ARG A 115 6.50 5.22 1.96
C ARG A 115 5.17 5.77 2.47
N THR A 116 4.91 5.58 3.76
CA THR A 116 3.66 5.95 4.43
C THR A 116 3.63 7.44 4.83
N GLY A 117 4.81 8.09 4.94
CA GLY A 117 4.95 9.53 5.17
C GLY A 117 6.41 10.00 5.05
N PRO A 118 6.69 11.32 5.04
CA PRO A 118 8.05 11.86 4.90
C PRO A 118 8.99 11.56 6.09
N ASN A 119 8.44 11.24 7.27
CA ASN A 119 9.20 10.93 8.49
C ASN A 119 8.79 9.59 9.13
N GLU A 120 8.03 8.77 8.41
CA GLU A 120 7.60 7.45 8.88
C GLU A 120 8.58 6.40 8.33
N PRO A 121 8.94 5.36 9.12
CA PRO A 121 9.77 4.28 8.60
C PRO A 121 9.12 3.69 7.35
N HIS A 122 9.94 3.35 6.36
CA HIS A 122 9.46 2.68 5.15
C HIS A 122 8.86 1.32 5.55
N ASP A 123 7.64 1.05 5.11
CA ASP A 123 7.08 -0.29 5.21
C ASP A 123 7.75 -1.14 4.13
N ILE A 124 8.53 -2.13 4.58
CA ILE A 124 9.23 -3.07 3.72
C ILE A 124 8.39 -4.33 3.63
N PHE A 125 7.92 -4.62 2.42
CA PHE A 125 7.30 -5.90 2.10
C PHE A 125 8.30 -6.74 1.31
N SER A 126 8.71 -7.89 1.85
CA SER A 126 9.58 -8.85 1.18
C SER A 126 8.80 -10.11 0.86
N TYR A 127 8.98 -10.60 -0.36
CA TYR A 127 8.35 -11.79 -0.87
C TYR A 127 9.38 -12.66 -1.57
N VAL A 128 9.66 -13.82 -0.98
CA VAL A 128 10.69 -14.74 -1.46
C VAL A 128 10.01 -15.92 -2.15
N PHE A 129 10.50 -16.27 -3.33
CA PHE A 129 10.09 -17.46 -4.06
C PHE A 129 11.28 -18.15 -4.71
N GLN A 130 11.12 -19.41 -5.07
CA GLN A 130 12.18 -20.22 -5.68
C GLN A 130 11.69 -20.83 -6.99
N LEU A 131 12.53 -20.79 -8.02
CA LEU A 131 12.30 -21.47 -9.28
C LEU A 131 12.95 -22.86 -9.29
N PRO A 132 12.41 -23.82 -10.05
CA PRO A 132 13.09 -25.09 -10.28
C PRO A 132 14.37 -24.86 -11.07
N ASN A 133 15.47 -25.45 -10.61
CA ASN A 133 16.70 -25.55 -11.40
C ASN A 133 16.54 -26.74 -12.36
N GLN A 134 16.49 -26.49 -13.67
CA GLN A 134 16.43 -27.56 -14.66
C GLN A 134 17.86 -28.01 -15.01
N PRO A 135 18.18 -29.32 -14.88
CA PRO A 135 19.50 -29.85 -15.22
C PRO A 135 19.74 -29.96 -16.74
#